data_AF-K3ZZU1-F1
#
_entry.id   AF-K3ZZU1-F1
#
_cell.length_a   1.000
_cell.length_b   1.000
_cell.length_c   1.000
_cell.angle_alpha   90.00
_cell.angle_beta   90.00
_cell.angle_gamma   90.00
#
_symmetry.space_group_name_H-M   'P 1'
#
loop_
_entity.id
_entity.type
_entity.pdbx_description
1 polymer ?
#
loop_
_entity_poly.entity_id
_entity_poly.type
_entity_poly.pdbx_seq_one_letter_code
_entity_poly.pdbx_strand_id
1 'polypeptide(L)'
;MDVKILLTKEGFIETINEPNPQAPILEANKFRTLHFLRHHLHPNLKNEYMMEDDPKKLWDSLKERYNKHQAIILPEARREWSLLYLIDFKFVAKYNSAVHKICSKLHFCNKPMDDAEIIEKTLSTFIPANRILQQQYRCHNYTKYFDLIYDLRQVEKHDELFTKNHQLHPMATPLPEVHFNA
;
A
#
# COMPACT_ATOMS: atom_id res chain seq x y z
N MET A 1 -14.56 -10.33 -8.73
CA MET A 1 -15.70 -10.73 -7.88
C MET A 1 -15.12 -11.14 -6.53
N ASP A 2 -15.66 -10.63 -5.43
CA ASP A 2 -15.12 -10.90 -4.08
C ASP A 2 -15.37 -12.38 -3.71
N VAL A 3 -14.30 -13.10 -3.37
CA VAL A 3 -14.34 -14.51 -2.98
C VAL A 3 -15.27 -14.74 -1.80
N LYS A 4 -15.38 -13.77 -0.89
CA LYS A 4 -16.30 -13.81 0.26
C LYS A 4 -17.76 -13.80 -0.17
N ILE A 5 -18.10 -13.02 -1.19
CA ILE A 5 -19.47 -12.95 -1.75
C ILE A 5 -19.84 -14.28 -2.41
N LEU A 6 -18.91 -14.88 -3.15
CA LEU A 6 -19.11 -16.19 -3.77
C LEU A 6 -19.29 -17.31 -2.75
N LEU A 7 -18.43 -17.37 -1.72
CA LEU A 7 -18.54 -18.36 -0.65
C LEU A 7 -19.88 -18.25 0.10
N THR A 8 -20.36 -17.02 0.30
CA THR A 8 -21.65 -16.77 0.98
C THR A 8 -22.82 -17.17 0.10
N LYS A 9 -22.80 -16.79 -1.18
CA LYS A 9 -23.87 -17.08 -2.14
C LYS A 9 -24.03 -18.59 -2.37
N GLU A 10 -22.93 -19.33 -2.46
CA GLU A 10 -22.94 -20.77 -2.76
C GLU A 10 -23.14 -21.65 -1.51
N GLY A 11 -23.30 -21.05 -0.33
CA GLY A 11 -23.51 -21.79 0.93
C GLY A 11 -22.29 -22.57 1.43
N PHE A 12 -21.11 -22.32 0.87
CA PHE A 12 -19.87 -23.05 1.19
C PHE A 12 -19.33 -22.72 2.59
N ILE A 13 -19.72 -21.58 3.16
CA ILE A 13 -19.30 -21.16 4.51
C ILE A 13 -19.65 -22.22 5.57
N GLU A 14 -20.79 -22.88 5.46
CA GLU A 14 -21.23 -23.91 6.41
C GLU A 14 -20.30 -25.13 6.42
N THR A 15 -19.67 -25.45 5.29
CA THR A 15 -18.73 -26.58 5.17
C THR A 15 -17.33 -26.30 5.73
N ILE A 16 -17.01 -25.02 5.96
CA ILE A 16 -15.71 -24.56 6.46
C ILE A 16 -15.77 -24.28 7.98
N ASN A 17 -16.95 -23.92 8.47
CA ASN A 17 -17.18 -23.65 9.89
C ASN A 17 -17.15 -24.91 10.75
N GLU A 18 -17.31 -24.77 12.07
CA GLU A 18 -17.41 -25.93 12.95
C GLU A 18 -18.63 -26.79 12.60
N PRO A 19 -18.52 -28.13 12.71
CA PRO A 19 -19.64 -29.01 12.43
C PRO A 19 -20.83 -28.66 13.33
N ASN A 20 -21.96 -28.28 12.74
CA ASN A 20 -23.19 -28.08 13.50
C ASN A 20 -23.94 -29.43 13.60
N PRO A 21 -24.10 -30.03 14.80
CA PRO A 21 -24.80 -31.29 14.97
C PRO A 21 -26.28 -31.24 14.54
N GLN A 22 -26.88 -30.05 14.49
CA GLN A 22 -28.28 -29.83 14.12
C GLN A 22 -28.49 -29.61 12.61
N ALA A 23 -27.42 -29.42 11.83
CA ALA A 23 -27.47 -29.17 10.40
C ALA A 23 -26.43 -30.05 9.67
N PRO A 24 -26.80 -31.28 9.26
CA PRO A 24 -25.89 -32.17 8.56
C PRO A 24 -25.43 -31.57 7.24
N ILE A 25 -24.12 -31.43 7.05
CA ILE A 25 -23.53 -30.93 5.80
C ILE A 25 -23.68 -32.02 4.72
N LEU A 26 -24.31 -31.68 3.61
CA LEU A 26 -24.41 -32.57 2.45
C LEU A 26 -23.02 -32.85 1.85
N GLU A 27 -22.68 -34.11 1.60
CA GLU A 27 -21.41 -34.51 0.98
C GLU A 27 -21.13 -33.78 -0.35
N ALA A 28 -22.16 -33.56 -1.17
CA ALA A 28 -22.03 -32.80 -2.42
C ALA A 28 -21.53 -31.35 -2.19
N ASN A 29 -21.89 -30.73 -1.07
CA ASN A 29 -21.41 -29.39 -0.72
C ASN A 29 -19.94 -29.40 -0.30
N LYS A 30 -19.46 -30.48 0.35
CA LYS A 30 -18.02 -30.63 0.66
C LYS A 30 -17.18 -30.66 -0.63
N PHE A 31 -17.55 -31.49 -1.61
CA PHE A 31 -16.82 -31.57 -2.88
C PHE A 31 -16.87 -30.26 -3.67
N ARG A 32 -18.00 -29.55 -3.67
CA ARG A 32 -18.12 -28.23 -4.31
C ARG A 32 -17.22 -27.19 -3.65
N THR A 33 -17.19 -27.13 -2.32
CA THR A 33 -16.28 -26.25 -1.58
C THR A 33 -14.82 -26.58 -1.87
N LEU A 34 -14.42 -27.85 -1.86
CA LEU A 34 -13.06 -28.28 -2.19
C LEU A 34 -12.66 -27.87 -3.60
N HIS A 35 -13.53 -28.14 -4.58
CA HIS A 35 -13.30 -27.75 -5.97
C HIS A 35 -13.10 -26.24 -6.07
N PHE A 36 -13.98 -25.45 -5.44
CA PHE A 36 -13.90 -24.00 -5.42
C PHE A 36 -12.58 -23.50 -4.80
N LEU A 37 -12.22 -23.99 -3.60
CA LEU A 37 -10.97 -23.61 -2.93
C LEU A 37 -9.76 -23.94 -3.82
N ARG A 38 -9.64 -25.19 -4.30
CA ARG A 38 -8.53 -25.63 -5.15
C ARG A 38 -8.46 -24.89 -6.48
N HIS A 39 -9.59 -24.44 -7.02
CA HIS A 39 -9.62 -23.66 -8.26
C HIS A 39 -8.99 -22.27 -8.09
N HIS A 40 -9.16 -21.66 -6.93
CA HIS A 40 -8.66 -20.32 -6.64
C HIS A 40 -7.28 -20.30 -5.95
N LEU A 41 -6.70 -21.47 -5.67
CA LEU A 41 -5.34 -21.56 -5.16
C LEU A 41 -4.30 -21.33 -6.26
N HIS A 42 -3.19 -20.71 -5.87
CA HIS A 42 -1.99 -20.67 -6.70
C HIS A 42 -1.56 -22.12 -7.05
N PRO A 43 -1.08 -22.40 -8.28
CA PRO A 43 -0.74 -23.76 -8.73
C PRO A 43 0.14 -24.55 -7.74
N ASN A 44 1.14 -23.91 -7.15
CA ASN A 44 2.02 -24.55 -6.17
C ASN A 44 1.27 -25.02 -4.91
N LEU A 45 0.36 -24.19 -4.38
CA LEU A 45 -0.45 -24.56 -3.21
C LEU A 45 -1.48 -25.62 -3.57
N LYS A 46 -2.06 -25.54 -4.76
CA LYS A 46 -3.01 -26.55 -5.25
C LYS A 46 -2.37 -27.94 -5.30
N ASN A 47 -1.13 -28.04 -5.78
CA ASN A 47 -0.40 -29.30 -5.83
C ASN A 47 -0.09 -29.85 -4.43
N GLU A 48 0.29 -28.98 -3.49
CA GLU A 48 0.60 -29.36 -2.11
C GLU A 48 -0.62 -29.92 -1.36
N TYR A 49 -1.80 -29.35 -1.59
CA TYR A 49 -3.04 -29.73 -0.90
C TYR A 49 -4.01 -30.58 -1.76
N MET A 50 -3.52 -31.19 -2.85
CA MET A 50 -4.38 -31.91 -3.79
C MET A 50 -5.07 -33.14 -3.17
N MET A 51 -4.42 -33.77 -2.18
CA MET A 51 -4.91 -34.97 -1.50
C MET A 51 -5.78 -34.69 -0.27
N GLU A 52 -6.01 -33.41 0.09
CA GLU A 52 -6.80 -33.07 1.27
C GLU A 52 -8.30 -33.12 0.96
N ASP A 53 -8.97 -34.20 1.36
CA ASP A 53 -10.38 -34.46 1.06
C ASP A 53 -11.37 -33.86 2.06
N ASP A 54 -10.89 -33.16 3.09
CA ASP A 54 -11.73 -32.37 4.00
C ASP A 54 -11.60 -30.86 3.71
N PRO A 55 -12.67 -30.18 3.26
CA PRO A 55 -12.65 -28.73 3.01
C PRO A 55 -12.28 -27.91 4.25
N LYS A 56 -12.68 -28.36 5.44
CA LYS A 56 -12.35 -27.66 6.70
C LYS A 56 -10.86 -27.74 6.98
N LYS A 57 -10.29 -28.94 6.94
CA LYS A 57 -8.85 -29.16 7.15
C LYS A 57 -7.99 -28.43 6.12
N LEU A 58 -8.42 -28.39 4.86
CA LEU A 58 -7.79 -27.57 3.82
C LEU A 58 -7.80 -26.09 4.21
N TRP A 59 -8.96 -25.56 4.57
CA TRP A 59 -9.12 -24.17 4.97
C TRP A 59 -8.26 -23.80 6.18
N ASP A 60 -8.28 -24.62 7.23
CA ASP A 60 -7.50 -24.38 8.45
C ASP A 60 -5.99 -24.40 8.16
N SER A 61 -5.52 -25.32 7.31
CA SER A 61 -4.12 -25.39 6.88
C SER A 61 -3.70 -24.14 6.08
N LEU A 62 -4.56 -23.68 5.15
CA LEU A 62 -4.33 -22.46 4.38
C LEU A 62 -4.30 -21.23 5.29
N LYS A 63 -5.23 -21.15 6.25
CA LYS A 63 -5.31 -20.09 7.24
C LYS A 63 -4.07 -20.06 8.13
N GLU A 64 -3.61 -21.20 8.61
CA GLU A 64 -2.39 -21.32 9.41
C GLU A 64 -1.16 -20.82 8.63
N ARG A 65 -0.99 -21.29 7.38
CA ARG A 65 0.10 -20.84 6.51
C ARG A 65 0.03 -19.34 6.23
N TYR A 66 -1.17 -18.81 6.02
CA TYR A 66 -1.39 -17.39 5.81
C TYR A 66 -0.99 -16.57 7.04
N ASN A 67 -1.40 -17.00 8.23
CA ASN A 67 -1.03 -16.37 9.50
C ASN A 67 0.50 -16.39 9.71
N LYS A 68 1.17 -17.51 9.38
CA LYS A 68 2.64 -17.61 9.43
C LYS A 68 3.30 -16.60 8.48
N HIS A 69 2.79 -16.42 7.26
CA HIS A 69 3.30 -15.40 6.35
C HIS A 69 3.10 -13.98 6.89
N GLN A 70 1.93 -13.68 7.47
CA GLN A 70 1.69 -12.37 8.10
C GLN A 70 2.72 -12.08 9.20
N ALA A 71 3.10 -13.08 10.01
CA ALA A 71 4.07 -12.93 11.07
C ALA A 71 5.48 -12.58 10.55
N ILE A 72 5.83 -13.02 9.34
CA ILE A 72 7.11 -12.69 8.68
C ILE A 72 7.05 -11.30 8.03
N ILE A 73 5.96 -10.99 7.34
CA ILE A 73 5.81 -9.73 6.58
C ILE A 73 5.64 -8.52 7.51
N LEU A 74 4.94 -8.67 8.64
CA LEU A 74 4.66 -7.57 9.56
C LEU A 74 5.92 -6.84 10.08
N PRO A 75 6.95 -7.51 10.62
CA PRO A 75 8.16 -6.83 11.07
C PRO A 75 8.92 -6.16 9.92
N GLU A 76 8.95 -6.77 8.73
CA GLU A 76 9.56 -6.18 7.54
C GLU A 76 8.83 -4.88 7.14
N ALA A 77 7.50 -4.91 7.03
CA ALA A 77 6.69 -3.76 6.67
C ALA A 77 6.82 -2.62 7.69
N ARG A 78 6.90 -2.93 9.00
CA ARG A 78 7.15 -1.95 10.05
C ARG A 78 8.53 -1.30 9.93
N ARG A 79 9.55 -2.10 9.60
CA ARG A 79 10.91 -1.59 9.39
C ARG A 79 10.95 -0.68 8.15
N GLU A 80 10.38 -1.12 7.03
CA GLU A 80 10.25 -0.28 5.82
C GLU A 80 9.51 1.03 6.13
N TRP A 81 8.43 0.97 6.89
CA TRP A 81 7.70 2.16 7.33
C TRP A 81 8.57 3.10 8.17
N SER A 82 9.31 2.57 9.15
CA SER A 82 10.19 3.37 9.99
C SER A 82 11.27 4.08 9.19
N LEU A 83 11.84 3.40 8.20
CA LEU A 83 12.92 3.90 7.35
C LEU A 83 12.44 4.72 6.14
N LEU A 84 11.14 4.91 5.98
CA LEU A 84 10.58 5.67 4.87
C LEU A 84 10.75 7.17 5.11
N TYR A 85 11.55 7.85 4.29
CA TYR A 85 11.68 9.31 4.28
C TYR A 85 11.42 9.90 2.90
N LEU A 86 10.70 11.02 2.84
CA LEU A 86 10.43 11.71 1.57
C LEU A 86 11.72 12.12 0.84
N ILE A 87 12.76 12.54 1.57
CA ILE A 87 14.04 12.96 0.98
C ILE A 87 14.78 11.84 0.22
N ASP A 88 14.53 10.58 0.54
CA ASP A 88 15.18 9.45 -0.13
C ASP A 88 14.66 9.27 -1.58
N PHE A 89 13.63 10.02 -1.96
CA PHE A 89 13.00 9.94 -3.27
C PHE A 89 13.21 11.22 -4.07
N LYS A 90 13.65 11.04 -5.32
CA LYS A 90 13.74 12.14 -6.29
C LYS A 90 12.38 12.75 -6.66
N PHE A 91 11.32 11.93 -6.63
CA PHE A 91 9.99 12.34 -7.07
C PHE A 91 8.92 11.96 -6.05
N VAL A 92 7.97 12.87 -5.81
CA VAL A 92 6.81 12.67 -4.92
C VAL A 92 6.00 11.44 -5.36
N ALA A 93 5.87 11.19 -6.66
CA ALA A 93 5.20 10.00 -7.18
C ALA A 93 5.87 8.68 -6.77
N LYS A 94 7.21 8.64 -6.67
CA LYS A 94 7.95 7.44 -6.25
C LYS A 94 7.79 7.20 -4.76
N TYR A 95 7.83 8.27 -3.96
CA TYR A 95 7.51 8.21 -2.54
C TYR A 95 6.09 7.67 -2.31
N ASN A 96 5.09 8.25 -2.99
CA ASN A 96 3.70 7.81 -2.89
C ASN A 96 3.53 6.32 -3.22
N SER A 97 4.20 5.84 -4.27
CA SER A 97 4.19 4.42 -4.62
C SER A 97 4.79 3.54 -3.51
N ALA A 98 5.82 3.99 -2.82
CA ALA A 98 6.43 3.25 -1.71
C ALA A 98 5.49 3.23 -0.48
N VAL A 99 4.86 4.36 -0.14
CA VAL A 99 3.82 4.44 0.90
C VAL A 99 2.72 3.43 0.63
N HIS A 100 2.13 3.42 -0.57
CA HIS A 100 1.06 2.49 -0.91
C HIS A 100 1.48 1.02 -0.82
N LYS A 101 2.71 0.70 -1.25
CA LYS A 101 3.26 -0.67 -1.14
C LYS A 101 3.36 -1.13 0.32
N ILE A 102 3.88 -0.27 1.19
CA ILE A 102 4.01 -0.56 2.63
C ILE A 102 2.62 -0.66 3.28
N CYS A 103 1.72 0.29 2.99
CA CYS A 103 0.34 0.26 3.50
C CYS A 103 -0.39 -1.02 3.06
N SER A 104 -0.16 -1.51 1.84
CA SER A 104 -0.73 -2.76 1.37
C SER A 104 -0.20 -3.97 2.14
N LYS A 105 1.11 -4.03 2.44
CA LYS A 105 1.69 -5.06 3.32
C LYS A 105 1.09 -5.01 4.73
N LEU A 106 0.93 -3.81 5.30
CA LEU A 106 0.37 -3.62 6.63
C LEU A 106 -1.12 -3.97 6.70
N HIS A 107 -1.89 -3.58 5.69
CA HIS A 107 -3.29 -3.99 5.53
C HIS A 107 -3.41 -5.51 5.42
N PHE A 108 -2.56 -6.15 4.60
CA PHE A 108 -2.48 -7.60 4.51
C PHE A 108 -2.22 -8.26 5.87
N CYS A 109 -1.43 -7.64 6.75
CA CYS A 109 -1.15 -8.09 8.12
C CYS A 109 -2.21 -7.68 9.15
N ASN A 110 -3.42 -7.26 8.73
CA ASN A 110 -4.50 -6.79 9.62
C ASN A 110 -4.09 -5.59 10.50
N LYS A 111 -3.20 -4.73 9.99
CA LYS A 111 -2.76 -3.48 10.62
C LYS A 111 -2.89 -2.33 9.61
N PRO A 112 -4.11 -2.03 9.12
CA PRO A 112 -4.30 -0.89 8.22
C PRO A 112 -3.82 0.40 8.90
N MET A 113 -3.22 1.29 8.13
CA MET A 113 -2.88 2.63 8.62
C MET A 113 -3.97 3.62 8.23
N ASP A 114 -4.18 4.57 9.12
CA ASP A 114 -5.09 5.68 8.90
C ASP A 114 -4.42 6.79 8.07
N ASP A 115 -5.22 7.58 7.37
CA ASP A 115 -4.75 8.74 6.62
C ASP A 115 -3.98 9.69 7.53
N ALA A 116 -4.42 9.91 8.77
CA ALA A 116 -3.72 10.77 9.73
C ALA A 116 -2.29 10.28 10.05
N GLU A 117 -2.10 8.95 10.19
CA GLU A 117 -0.79 8.36 10.45
C GLU A 117 0.14 8.54 9.24
N ILE A 118 -0.40 8.37 8.02
CA ILE A 118 0.35 8.52 6.78
C ILE A 118 0.74 9.99 6.55
N ILE A 119 -0.19 10.92 6.82
CA ILE A 119 0.03 12.36 6.75
C ILE A 119 1.14 12.77 7.71
N GLU A 120 1.02 12.43 9.00
CA GLU A 120 2.04 12.79 9.99
C GLU A 120 3.39 12.15 9.67
N LYS A 121 3.42 10.89 9.22
CA LYS A 121 4.65 10.26 8.74
C LYS A 121 5.27 11.06 7.60
N THR A 122 4.49 11.41 6.57
CA THR A 122 4.98 12.17 5.41
C THR A 122 5.57 13.51 5.85
N LEU A 123 4.82 14.28 6.64
CA LEU A 123 5.24 15.58 7.15
C LEU A 123 6.48 15.48 8.05
N SER A 124 6.59 14.45 8.89
CA SER A 124 7.74 14.24 9.77
C SER A 124 9.06 13.95 9.04
N THR A 125 8.99 13.55 7.76
CA THR A 125 10.17 13.18 6.96
C THR A 125 10.78 14.32 6.18
N PHE A 126 10.22 15.53 6.31
CA PHE A 126 10.80 16.75 5.75
C PHE A 126 12.15 17.05 6.40
N ILE A 127 13.10 17.53 5.60
CA ILE A 127 14.39 17.96 6.13
C ILE A 127 14.25 19.15 7.07
N PRO A 128 15.14 19.30 8.07
CA PRO A 128 15.13 20.43 9.00
C PRO A 128 15.14 21.80 8.32
N ALA A 129 15.80 21.92 7.16
CA ALA A 129 15.81 23.16 6.38
C ALA A 129 14.41 23.59 5.89
N ASN A 130 13.51 22.63 5.72
CA ASN A 130 12.13 22.85 5.24
C ASN A 130 11.12 22.94 6.40
N ARG A 131 11.55 23.25 7.62
CA ARG A 131 10.68 23.32 8.81
C ARG A 131 9.51 24.30 8.65
N ILE A 132 9.72 25.43 7.95
CA ILE A 132 8.64 26.41 7.68
C ILE A 132 7.58 25.79 6.77
N LEU A 133 8.01 25.15 5.68
CA LEU A 133 7.12 24.49 4.73
C LEU A 133 6.35 23.33 5.38
N GLN A 134 7.03 22.53 6.20
CA GLN A 134 6.40 21.49 7.03
C GLN A 134 5.29 22.08 7.91
N GLN A 135 5.54 23.22 8.56
CA GLN A 135 4.55 23.88 9.41
C GLN A 135 3.36 24.42 8.60
N GLN A 136 3.60 24.95 7.40
CA GLN A 136 2.53 25.41 6.49
C GLN A 136 1.60 24.27 6.08
N TYR A 137 2.15 23.10 5.74
CA TYR A 137 1.35 21.92 5.41
C TYR A 137 0.60 21.37 6.64
N ARG A 138 1.18 21.45 7.84
CA ARG A 138 0.47 21.11 9.08
C ARG A 138 -0.72 22.04 9.34
N CYS A 139 -0.55 23.34 9.09
CA CYS A 139 -1.63 24.32 9.25
C CYS A 139 -2.78 24.13 8.25
N HIS A 140 -2.54 23.46 7.11
CA HIS A 140 -3.61 23.11 6.15
C HIS A 140 -4.58 22.04 6.67
N ASN A 141 -4.23 21.31 7.75
CA ASN A 141 -5.12 20.34 8.41
C ASN A 141 -5.75 19.32 7.46
N TYR A 142 -4.92 18.68 6.62
CA TYR A 142 -5.38 17.63 5.70
C TYR A 142 -6.09 16.49 6.45
N THR A 143 -7.24 16.07 5.93
CA THR A 143 -7.98 14.91 6.46
C THR A 143 -7.73 13.63 5.66
N LYS A 144 -7.31 13.76 4.40
CA LYS A 144 -7.01 12.63 3.52
C LYS A 144 -5.57 12.74 3.03
N TYR A 145 -4.85 11.62 3.02
CA TYR A 145 -3.48 11.58 2.52
C TYR A 145 -3.38 12.01 1.05
N PHE A 146 -4.43 11.70 0.27
CA PHE A 146 -4.51 12.07 -1.14
C PHE A 146 -4.42 13.58 -1.37
N ASP A 147 -4.98 14.40 -0.48
CA ASP A 147 -4.97 15.86 -0.64
C ASP A 147 -3.56 16.41 -0.41
N LEU A 148 -2.85 15.90 0.62
CA LEU A 148 -1.45 16.24 0.86
C LEU A 148 -0.55 15.85 -0.32
N ILE A 149 -0.67 14.62 -0.82
CA ILE A 149 0.21 14.16 -1.92
C ILE A 149 -0.06 14.92 -3.22
N TYR A 150 -1.31 15.34 -3.44
CA TYR A 150 -1.68 16.19 -4.57
C TYR A 150 -0.97 17.54 -4.50
N ASP A 151 -1.01 18.22 -3.36
CA ASP A 151 -0.36 19.52 -3.19
C ASP A 151 1.17 19.43 -3.30
N LEU A 152 1.79 18.42 -2.69
CA LEU A 152 3.22 18.17 -2.83
C LEU A 152 3.63 17.99 -4.29
N ARG A 153 2.80 17.29 -5.06
CA ARG A 153 3.04 17.07 -6.49
C ARG A 153 2.81 18.33 -7.32
N GLN A 154 1.86 19.19 -6.95
CA GLN A 154 1.68 20.49 -7.61
C GLN A 154 2.93 21.36 -7.45
N VAL A 155 3.49 21.44 -6.25
CA VAL A 155 4.72 22.21 -5.99
C VAL A 155 5.90 21.64 -6.78
N GLU A 156 6.12 20.32 -6.74
CA GLU A 156 7.16 19.65 -7.53
C GLU A 156 7.06 20.00 -9.02
N LYS A 157 5.84 19.96 -9.58
CA LYS A 157 5.61 20.29 -10.99
C LYS A 157 5.86 21.77 -11.30
N HIS A 158 5.47 22.68 -10.40
CA HIS A 158 5.75 24.10 -10.56
C HIS A 158 7.26 24.39 -10.53
N ASP A 159 8.01 23.77 -9.62
CA ASP A 159 9.47 23.91 -9.53
C ASP A 159 10.19 23.34 -10.77
N GLU A 160 9.73 22.20 -11.29
CA GLU A 160 10.24 21.65 -12.55
C GLU A 160 10.04 22.60 -13.73
N LEU A 161 8.86 23.22 -13.84
CA LEU A 161 8.54 24.19 -14.89
C LEU A 161 9.37 25.46 -14.75
N PHE A 162 9.50 25.98 -13.52
CA PHE A 162 10.32 27.16 -13.24
C PHE A 162 11.79 26.92 -13.64
N THR A 163 12.34 25.76 -13.28
CA THR A 163 13.71 25.38 -13.63
C THR A 163 13.91 25.29 -15.15
N LYS A 164 12.95 24.70 -15.88
CA LYS A 164 12.97 24.64 -17.35
C LYS A 164 12.89 26.03 -17.99
N ASN A 165 12.04 26.91 -17.48
CA ASN A 165 11.92 28.28 -17.98
C ASN A 165 13.23 29.07 -17.79
N HIS A 166 13.89 28.90 -16.64
CA HIS A 166 15.18 29.53 -16.37
C HIS A 166 16.30 29.02 -17.30
N GLN A 167 16.28 27.73 -17.66
CA GLN A 167 17.24 27.17 -18.63
C GLN A 167 17.01 27.71 -20.06
N LEU A 168 15.76 28.00 -20.43
CA LEU A 168 15.41 28.58 -21.74
C LEU A 168 15.73 30.08 -21.82
N HIS A 169 15.71 30.78 -20.69
CA HIS A 169 16.11 32.18 -20.57
C HIS A 169 17.12 32.34 -19.43
N PRO A 170 18.43 32.08 -19.66
CA PRO A 170 19.45 32.51 -18.72
C PRO A 170 19.27 34.02 -18.55
N MET A 171 19.10 34.49 -17.31
CA MET A 171 19.02 35.92 -17.03
C MET A 171 20.07 36.63 -17.87
N ALA A 172 19.61 37.62 -18.65
CA ALA A 172 20.44 38.41 -19.54
C ALA A 172 21.78 38.69 -18.84
N THR A 173 22.86 38.20 -19.44
CA THR A 173 24.22 38.53 -19.05
C THR A 173 24.28 40.04 -18.80
N PRO A 174 24.82 40.52 -17.67
CA PRO A 174 25.04 41.94 -17.50
C PRO A 174 25.82 42.41 -18.72
N LEU A 175 25.29 43.40 -19.45
CA LEU A 175 26.02 44.04 -20.55
C LEU A 175 27.40 44.42 -20.04
N PRO A 176 28.49 44.08 -20.74
CA PRO A 176 29.82 44.48 -20.30
C PRO A 176 29.86 46.00 -20.21
N GLU A 177 30.24 46.53 -19.04
CA GLU A 177 30.49 47.95 -18.85
C GLU A 177 31.54 48.39 -19.86
N VAL A 178 31.10 49.16 -20.86
CA VAL A 178 32.00 49.77 -21.83
C VAL A 178 32.64 50.98 -21.15
N HIS A 179 33.82 50.78 -20.55
CA HIS A 179 34.67 51.89 -20.18
C HIS A 179 35.26 52.51 -21.46
N PHE A 180 34.61 53.55 -21.97
CA PHE A 180 35.30 54.54 -22.80
C PHE A 180 36.01 55.50 -21.85
N ASN A 181 37.35 55.51 -21.85
CA ASN A 181 38.12 56.67 -21.43
C ASN A 181 39.23 56.92 -22.45
N ALA A 182 39.34 58.21 -22.77
CA ALA A 182 40.11 58.84 -23.83
C ALA A 182 41.61 58.97 -23.53
#